data_AF-A0A2H0YC63-F1
#
_entry.id   AF-A0A2H0YC63-F1
#
_cell.length_a   1.000
_cell.length_b   1.000
_cell.length_c   1.000
_cell.angle_alpha   90.00
_cell.angle_beta   90.00
_cell.angle_gamma   90.00
#
_symmetry.space_group_name_H-M   'P 1'
#
loop_
_entity.id
_entity.type
_entity.pdbx_description
1 polymer ?
#
loop_
_entity_poly.entity_id
_entity_poly.type
_entity_poly.pdbx_seq_one_letter_code
_entity_poly.pdbx_strand_id
1 'polypeptide(L)'
;MNKKFFWSSLSVIFGVILIAVIHDFSFRTEVIFYWDGQNYQQKIEKSRHPLLIKKERLVSGQLDFDGDGKFEEIILKNGTIFVKKNQNIIWQSEKDWQVENLFLADLNRDGRTEINFSLWKQGSYGKTLPFWLKENTKEWGNHFFIYGWEKGELRPVWCSSTIDAPIIEMGAGDIDSNGKDELIVLEGNYDRPQNNIAEYLTIWSWNGWGFFNDFRSRKGKFYNLSIKKLKDGNVIEVFDR
;
A
#
# COMPACT_ATOMS: atom_id res chain seq x y z
N MET A 1 -50.94 -11.87 62.35
CA MET A 1 -50.88 -13.32 62.62
C MET A 1 -50.29 -14.04 61.41
N ASN A 2 -49.20 -14.76 61.64
CA ASN A 2 -48.40 -15.66 60.78
C ASN A 2 -48.99 -16.19 59.46
N LYS A 3 -48.16 -16.22 58.41
CA LYS A 3 -47.46 -17.44 57.88
C LYS A 3 -46.70 -17.06 56.60
N LYS A 4 -45.36 -17.13 56.61
CA LYS A 4 -44.48 -18.25 56.20
C LYS A 4 -43.92 -18.08 54.78
N PHE A 5 -42.60 -17.96 54.73
CA PHE A 5 -41.74 -18.14 53.56
C PHE A 5 -41.98 -19.50 52.88
N PHE A 6 -41.94 -19.52 51.55
CA PHE A 6 -41.52 -20.68 50.77
C PHE A 6 -40.75 -20.18 49.54
N TRP A 7 -39.51 -20.65 49.40
CA TRP A 7 -38.69 -20.45 48.21
C TRP A 7 -39.08 -21.48 47.14
N SER A 8 -39.08 -21.07 45.88
CA SER A 8 -38.93 -22.00 44.75
C SER A 8 -38.17 -21.33 43.61
N SER A 9 -36.93 -21.79 43.45
CA SER A 9 -36.10 -21.86 42.24
C SER A 9 -36.44 -20.93 41.05
N LEU A 10 -35.61 -19.89 40.84
CA LEU A 10 -35.35 -19.39 39.48
C LEU A 10 -34.36 -20.33 38.80
N SER A 11 -34.84 -21.12 37.85
CA SER A 11 -33.97 -21.77 36.86
C SER A 11 -33.56 -20.72 35.85
N VAL A 12 -32.28 -20.33 35.84
CA VAL A 12 -31.70 -19.47 34.80
C VAL A 12 -31.55 -20.33 33.55
N ILE A 13 -32.45 -20.15 32.58
CA ILE A 13 -32.25 -20.69 31.23
C ILE A 13 -31.20 -19.80 30.57
N PHE A 14 -30.00 -20.33 30.37
CA PHE A 14 -29.00 -19.75 29.47
C PHE A 14 -29.58 -19.80 28.05
N GLY A 15 -30.23 -18.72 27.64
CA GLY A 15 -30.50 -18.47 26.22
C GLY A 15 -29.16 -18.21 25.55
N VAL A 16 -28.68 -19.17 24.77
CA VAL A 16 -27.63 -18.93 23.78
C VAL A 16 -28.20 -17.91 22.80
N ILE A 17 -27.86 -16.63 22.97
CA ILE A 17 -28.08 -15.63 21.94
C ILE A 17 -27.09 -15.99 20.84
N LEU A 18 -27.60 -16.71 19.84
CA LEU A 18 -26.95 -16.83 18.56
C LEU A 18 -26.95 -15.40 17.98
N ILE A 19 -25.87 -14.65 18.20
CA ILE A 19 -25.62 -13.44 17.41
C ILE A 19 -25.34 -13.95 16.00
N ALA A 20 -26.40 -14.09 15.21
CA ALA A 20 -26.27 -14.16 13.78
C ALA A 20 -25.64 -12.83 13.36
N VAL A 21 -24.32 -12.83 13.15
CA VAL A 21 -23.66 -11.78 12.37
C VAL A 21 -24.25 -11.92 10.99
N ILE A 22 -25.33 -11.17 10.73
CA ILE A 22 -25.90 -11.00 9.40
C ILE A 22 -24.77 -10.38 8.58
N HIS A 23 -24.03 -11.23 7.86
CA HIS A 23 -23.16 -10.77 6.79
C HIS A 23 -24.10 -10.25 5.72
N ASP A 24 -24.21 -8.94 5.62
CA ASP A 24 -24.89 -8.31 4.50
C ASP A 24 -24.10 -8.64 3.23
N PHE A 25 -24.45 -9.76 2.58
CA PHE A 25 -23.89 -10.20 1.32
C PHE A 25 -24.41 -9.31 0.19
N SER A 26 -23.97 -8.04 0.21
CA SER A 26 -24.10 -7.16 -0.95
C SER A 26 -23.21 -7.70 -2.07
N PHE A 27 -23.80 -8.00 -3.23
CA PHE A 27 -23.04 -8.27 -4.44
C PHE A 27 -22.21 -7.03 -4.77
N ARG A 28 -20.91 -7.18 -4.91
CA ARG A 28 -20.03 -6.10 -5.37
C ARG A 28 -19.47 -6.41 -6.75
N THR A 29 -19.11 -5.32 -7.41
CA THR A 29 -18.47 -5.32 -8.71
C THR A 29 -16.97 -5.25 -8.48
N GLU A 30 -16.24 -6.21 -9.01
CA GLU A 30 -14.78 -6.26 -8.98
C GLU A 30 -14.28 -5.90 -10.37
N VAL A 31 -13.32 -4.98 -10.45
CA VAL A 31 -12.66 -4.63 -11.71
C VAL A 31 -11.31 -5.31 -11.71
N ILE A 32 -11.12 -6.17 -12.70
CA ILE A 32 -9.90 -6.94 -12.87
C ILE A 32 -9.14 -6.34 -14.03
N PHE A 33 -7.93 -5.87 -13.76
CA PHE A 33 -6.97 -5.44 -14.75
C PHE A 33 -5.96 -6.55 -15.00
N TYR A 34 -5.64 -6.79 -16.28
CA TYR A 34 -4.75 -7.88 -16.69
C TYR A 34 -4.07 -7.54 -18.01
N TRP A 35 -2.95 -8.20 -18.28
CA TRP A 35 -2.28 -8.14 -19.57
C TRP A 35 -2.82 -9.22 -20.50
N ASP A 36 -3.23 -8.86 -21.73
CA ASP A 36 -3.76 -9.82 -22.72
C ASP A 36 -2.68 -10.40 -23.66
N GLY A 37 -1.42 -10.05 -23.44
CA GLY A 37 -0.29 -10.36 -24.31
C GLY A 37 0.17 -9.19 -25.19
N GLN A 38 -0.65 -8.15 -25.34
CA GLN A 38 -0.34 -6.96 -26.14
C GLN A 38 -0.68 -5.64 -25.45
N ASN A 39 -1.74 -5.60 -24.65
CA ASN A 39 -2.21 -4.41 -23.95
C ASN A 39 -2.77 -4.75 -22.57
N TYR A 40 -2.78 -3.74 -21.70
CA TYR A 40 -3.53 -3.81 -20.45
C TYR A 40 -5.03 -3.69 -20.73
N GLN A 41 -5.78 -4.69 -20.27
CA GLN A 41 -7.23 -4.79 -20.40
C GLN A 41 -7.89 -4.70 -19.04
N GLN A 42 -9.19 -4.39 -19.05
CA GLN A 42 -10.03 -4.47 -17.86
C GLN A 42 -11.27 -5.33 -18.14
N LYS A 43 -11.70 -6.07 -17.12
CA LYS A 43 -13.01 -6.75 -17.11
C LYS A 43 -13.69 -6.52 -15.78
N ILE A 44 -15.01 -6.66 -15.79
CA ILE A 44 -15.85 -6.48 -14.62
C ILE A 44 -16.44 -7.82 -14.24
N GLU A 45 -16.26 -8.23 -12.99
CA GLU A 45 -16.79 -9.47 -12.45
C GLU A 45 -17.67 -9.20 -11.22
N LYS A 46 -18.67 -10.06 -10.99
CA LYS A 46 -19.49 -10.01 -9.77
C LYS A 46 -18.86 -10.90 -8.73
N SER A 47 -18.48 -10.29 -7.60
CA SER A 47 -17.77 -10.96 -6.53
C SER A 47 -18.63 -11.05 -5.25
N ARG A 48 -18.49 -12.15 -4.50
CA ARG A 48 -19.18 -12.40 -3.22
C ARG A 48 -18.25 -12.22 -2.01
N HIS A 49 -17.19 -11.42 -2.13
CA HIS A 49 -16.26 -11.22 -1.02
C HIS A 49 -16.77 -10.18 -0.01
N PRO A 50 -16.64 -10.44 1.31
CA PRO A 50 -16.94 -9.44 2.34
C PRO A 50 -15.95 -8.27 2.24
N LEU A 51 -16.41 -7.07 2.62
CA LEU A 51 -15.56 -5.87 2.71
C LEU A 51 -14.36 -6.15 3.62
N LEU A 52 -13.16 -6.19 3.03
CA LEU A 52 -11.94 -5.98 3.79
C LEU A 52 -11.86 -4.48 4.09
N ILE A 53 -12.43 -4.08 5.23
CA ILE A 53 -12.18 -2.76 5.80
C ILE A 53 -10.67 -2.69 6.09
N LYS A 54 -10.00 -1.68 5.55
CA LYS A 54 -8.56 -1.40 5.74
C LYS A 54 -8.28 -1.33 7.24
N LYS A 55 -7.89 -2.46 7.83
CA LYS A 55 -7.36 -2.53 9.20
C LYS A 55 -6.05 -1.76 9.19
N GLU A 56 -5.78 -0.96 10.23
CA GLU A 56 -4.48 -0.28 10.40
C GLU A 56 -3.36 -1.28 10.12
N ARG A 57 -2.71 -1.11 8.97
CA ARG A 57 -1.77 -2.08 8.43
C ARG A 57 -0.44 -1.76 9.10
N LEU A 58 -0.15 -2.45 10.20
CA LEU A 58 1.26 -2.65 10.55
C LEU A 58 1.85 -3.41 9.36
N VAL A 59 2.59 -2.70 8.52
CA VAL A 59 3.34 -3.33 7.44
C VAL A 59 4.69 -3.68 8.05
N SER A 60 4.92 -4.98 8.25
CA SER A 60 6.22 -5.51 8.64
C SER A 60 6.77 -6.40 7.52
N GLY A 61 8.02 -6.18 7.16
CA GLY A 61 8.77 -6.99 6.20
C GLY A 61 10.12 -7.40 6.78
N GLN A 62 10.74 -8.39 6.17
CA GLN A 62 12.10 -8.82 6.50
C GLN A 62 12.90 -8.96 5.21
N LEU A 63 14.12 -8.42 5.21
CA LEU A 63 15.03 -8.50 4.08
C LEU A 63 16.47 -8.45 4.58
N ASP A 64 17.34 -9.27 3.99
CA ASP A 64 18.78 -9.23 4.24
C ASP A 64 19.38 -8.20 3.26
N PHE A 65 19.49 -6.96 3.73
CA PHE A 65 19.93 -5.84 2.90
C PHE A 65 21.43 -5.83 2.66
N ASP A 66 22.22 -6.31 3.62
CA ASP A 66 23.68 -6.29 3.56
C ASP A 66 24.32 -7.61 3.13
N GLY A 67 23.50 -8.65 2.94
CA GLY A 67 23.92 -9.96 2.44
C GLY A 67 24.71 -10.76 3.47
N ASP A 68 24.59 -10.43 4.75
CA ASP A 68 25.29 -11.13 5.84
C ASP A 68 24.59 -12.42 6.30
N GLY A 69 23.45 -12.75 5.66
CA GLY A 69 22.62 -13.91 5.96
C GLY A 69 21.64 -13.67 7.12
N LYS A 70 21.55 -12.44 7.66
CA LYS A 70 20.61 -12.07 8.71
C LYS A 70 19.65 -11.02 8.19
N PHE A 71 18.37 -11.24 8.45
CA PHE A 71 17.33 -10.31 8.05
C PHE A 71 17.30 -9.07 8.94
N GLU A 72 17.21 -7.90 8.30
CA GLU A 72 16.70 -6.68 8.90
C GLU A 72 15.17 -6.72 8.94
N GLU A 73 14.59 -6.15 9.99
CA GLU A 73 13.15 -5.98 10.16
C GLU A 73 12.75 -4.56 9.74
N ILE A 74 11.79 -4.45 8.81
CA ILE A 74 11.24 -3.20 8.31
C ILE A 74 9.84 -3.05 8.89
N ILE A 75 9.57 -1.95 9.60
CA ILE A 75 8.28 -1.71 10.27
C ILE A 75 7.76 -0.32 9.89
N LEU A 76 6.56 -0.25 9.31
CA LEU A 76 5.79 0.99 9.22
C LEU A 76 4.87 1.11 10.43
N LYS A 77 5.07 2.16 11.24
CA LYS A 77 4.23 2.45 12.40
C LYS A 77 3.99 3.95 12.51
N ASN A 78 2.72 4.35 12.59
CA ASN A 78 2.28 5.74 12.77
C ASN A 78 2.94 6.73 11.79
N GLY A 79 3.00 6.38 10.50
CA GLY A 79 3.60 7.23 9.48
C GLY A 79 5.13 7.21 9.42
N THR A 80 5.80 6.44 10.28
CA THR A 80 7.27 6.34 10.33
C THR A 80 7.74 4.94 9.98
N ILE A 81 8.77 4.85 9.12
CA ILE A 81 9.46 3.59 8.83
C ILE A 81 10.62 3.44 9.81
N PHE A 82 10.75 2.24 10.37
CA PHE A 82 11.89 1.81 11.18
C PHE A 82 12.52 0.60 10.52
N VAL A 83 13.84 0.63 10.35
CA VAL A 83 14.62 -0.55 9.96
C VAL A 83 15.48 -0.96 11.13
N LYS A 84 15.41 -2.24 11.51
CA LYS A 84 16.08 -2.78 12.69
C LYS A 84 16.96 -3.96 12.34
N LYS A 85 18.14 -4.03 12.96
CA LYS A 85 19.02 -5.20 12.96
C LYS A 85 19.29 -5.61 14.41
N ASN A 86 19.00 -6.86 14.78
CA ASN A 86 19.14 -7.37 16.15
C ASN A 86 18.48 -6.46 17.21
N GLN A 87 17.22 -6.04 16.99
CA GLN A 87 16.44 -5.12 17.83
C GLN A 87 16.91 -3.65 17.87
N ASN A 88 18.09 -3.33 17.34
CA ASN A 88 18.58 -1.95 17.24
C ASN A 88 18.02 -1.29 15.98
N ILE A 89 17.52 -0.05 16.12
CA ILE A 89 17.13 0.77 14.97
C ILE A 89 18.41 1.23 14.26
N ILE A 90 18.59 0.79 13.01
CA ILE A 90 19.73 1.16 12.17
C ILE A 90 19.38 2.28 11.19
N TRP A 91 18.10 2.47 10.90
CA TRP A 91 17.60 3.57 10.09
C TRP A 91 16.14 3.91 10.44
N GLN A 92 15.78 5.17 10.29
CA GLN A 92 14.42 5.68 10.48
C GLN A 92 14.11 6.74 9.41
N SER A 93 12.87 6.76 8.90
CA SER A 93 12.41 7.87 8.05
C SER A 93 12.41 9.20 8.81
N GLU A 94 12.58 10.32 8.09
CA GLU A 94 12.57 11.65 8.69
C GLU A 94 11.24 11.92 9.42
N LYS A 95 11.30 12.68 10.52
CA LYS A 95 10.17 12.85 11.46
C LYS A 95 9.02 13.67 10.91
N ASP A 96 9.29 14.52 9.92
CA ASP A 96 8.31 15.37 9.24
C ASP A 96 7.65 14.67 8.05
N TRP A 97 8.02 13.42 7.77
CA TRP A 97 7.38 12.60 6.76
C TRP A 97 6.19 11.85 7.34
N GLN A 98 5.14 11.72 6.53
CA GLN A 98 3.99 10.87 6.83
C GLN A 98 3.89 9.77 5.77
N VAL A 99 4.48 8.60 6.07
CA VAL A 99 4.48 7.44 5.19
C VAL A 99 3.13 6.71 5.26
N GLU A 100 2.54 6.40 4.10
CA GLU A 100 1.20 5.77 4.04
C GLU A 100 1.21 4.37 3.42
N ASN A 101 2.13 4.10 2.49
CA ASN A 101 2.26 2.82 1.83
C ASN A 101 3.71 2.35 1.89
N LEU A 102 3.93 1.04 2.06
CA LEU A 102 5.25 0.42 2.09
C LEU A 102 5.17 -1.00 1.55
N PHE A 103 6.13 -1.38 0.70
CA PHE A 103 6.36 -2.76 0.29
C PHE A 103 7.84 -2.95 -0.09
N LEU A 104 8.24 -4.21 -0.26
CA LEU A 104 9.59 -4.59 -0.67
C LEU A 104 9.54 -5.16 -2.10
N ALA A 105 10.32 -4.60 -3.03
CA ALA A 105 10.39 -5.03 -4.43
C ALA A 105 11.64 -4.46 -5.13
N ASP A 106 12.07 -5.10 -6.21
CA ASP A 106 13.10 -4.60 -7.14
C ASP A 106 12.43 -3.79 -8.26
N LEU A 107 12.07 -2.54 -7.96
CA LEU A 107 11.40 -1.69 -8.96
C LEU A 107 12.39 -0.95 -9.86
N ASN A 108 13.63 -0.73 -9.43
CA ASN A 108 14.65 -0.08 -10.24
C ASN A 108 15.36 -1.08 -11.20
N ARG A 109 15.05 -2.37 -11.09
CA ARG A 109 15.50 -3.46 -11.97
C ARG A 109 17.01 -3.65 -11.93
N ASP A 110 17.63 -3.44 -10.77
CA ASP A 110 19.07 -3.64 -10.57
C ASP A 110 19.42 -5.04 -10.02
N GLY A 111 18.41 -5.86 -9.74
CA GLY A 111 18.55 -7.22 -9.23
C GLY A 111 18.55 -7.31 -7.70
N ARG A 112 18.32 -6.21 -6.99
CA ARG A 112 18.22 -6.16 -5.52
C ARG A 112 16.82 -5.71 -5.12
N THR A 113 16.38 -6.14 -3.94
CA THR A 113 15.09 -5.72 -3.40
C THR A 113 15.28 -4.45 -2.58
N GLU A 114 14.46 -3.43 -2.82
CA GLU A 114 14.46 -2.16 -2.06
C GLU A 114 13.22 -1.98 -1.18
N ILE A 115 13.28 -1.00 -0.28
CA ILE A 115 12.12 -0.45 0.38
C ILE A 115 11.47 0.59 -0.54
N ASN A 116 10.23 0.32 -0.94
CA ASN A 116 9.43 1.19 -1.78
C ASN A 116 8.28 1.75 -0.96
N PHE A 117 8.15 3.08 -0.88
CA PHE A 117 7.15 3.70 -0.04
C PHE A 117 6.63 5.02 -0.60
N SER A 118 5.37 5.32 -0.29
CA SER A 118 4.77 6.62 -0.57
C SER A 118 4.59 7.41 0.72
N LEU A 119 4.78 8.71 0.62
CA LEU A 119 4.77 9.61 1.77
C LEU A 119 4.23 10.98 1.43
N TRP A 120 3.72 11.65 2.45
CA TRP A 120 3.44 13.06 2.43
C TRP A 120 4.53 13.84 3.15
N LYS A 121 5.00 14.93 2.54
CA LYS A 121 5.94 15.87 3.17
C LYS A 121 5.85 17.25 2.52
N GLN A 122 6.51 18.24 3.11
CA GLN A 122 6.66 19.56 2.52
C GLN A 122 7.84 19.63 1.56
N GLY A 123 7.60 20.27 0.40
CA GLY A 123 8.64 20.52 -0.59
C GLY A 123 9.14 19.27 -1.30
N SER A 124 10.00 19.43 -2.30
CA SER A 124 10.57 18.29 -3.06
C SER A 124 12.02 17.99 -2.68
N TYR A 125 12.82 19.01 -2.36
CA TYR A 125 14.28 18.91 -2.38
C TYR A 125 14.99 18.68 -1.02
N GLY A 126 14.30 18.17 0.00
CA GLY A 126 14.91 17.87 1.31
C GLY A 126 15.77 19.03 1.86
N LYS A 127 16.95 18.71 2.41
CA LYS A 127 17.93 19.68 2.94
C LYS A 127 18.87 20.27 1.87
N THR A 128 18.85 19.73 0.64
CA THR A 128 19.80 20.10 -0.43
C THR A 128 19.04 20.58 -1.66
N LEU A 129 19.10 21.88 -1.89
CA LEU A 129 18.41 22.51 -3.02
C LEU A 129 19.26 22.42 -4.30
N PRO A 130 18.62 22.28 -5.47
CA PRO A 130 19.27 22.56 -6.75
C PRO A 130 19.79 24.00 -6.78
N PHE A 131 20.90 24.24 -7.50
CA PHE A 131 21.57 25.55 -7.50
C PHE A 131 20.67 26.71 -8.00
N TRP A 132 19.61 26.41 -8.76
CA TRP A 132 18.65 27.39 -9.28
C TRP A 132 17.48 27.70 -8.33
N LEU A 133 17.36 27.01 -7.20
CA LEU A 133 16.31 27.25 -6.20
C LEU A 133 16.90 27.86 -4.93
N LYS A 134 16.29 28.95 -4.47
CA LYS A 134 16.68 29.64 -3.23
C LYS A 134 16.06 29.02 -1.98
N GLU A 135 14.85 28.48 -2.12
CA GLU A 135 14.12 27.81 -1.05
C GLU A 135 13.29 26.65 -1.62
N ASN A 136 12.96 25.69 -0.76
CA ASN A 136 12.03 24.62 -1.11
C ASN A 136 10.59 25.14 -1.05
N THR A 137 9.68 24.53 -1.81
CA THR A 137 8.25 24.83 -1.62
C THR A 137 7.80 24.37 -0.23
N LYS A 138 6.81 25.05 0.35
CA LYS A 138 6.20 24.68 1.64
C LYS A 138 4.92 23.87 1.47
N GLU A 139 4.56 23.58 0.23
CA GLU A 139 3.38 22.82 -0.14
C GLU A 139 3.55 21.37 0.28
N TRP A 140 2.48 20.83 0.85
CA TRP A 140 2.37 19.41 1.16
C TRP A 140 2.08 18.65 -0.13
N GLY A 141 2.93 17.68 -0.45
CA GLY A 141 2.81 16.84 -1.62
C GLY A 141 2.95 15.38 -1.26
N ASN A 142 2.36 14.51 -2.08
CA ASN A 142 2.64 13.08 -2.03
C ASN A 142 3.88 12.77 -2.89
N HIS A 143 4.67 11.80 -2.47
CA HIS A 143 5.91 11.38 -3.12
C HIS A 143 6.01 9.86 -3.12
N PHE A 144 6.81 9.31 -4.03
CA PHE A 144 7.19 7.90 -4.08
C PHE A 144 8.71 7.76 -4.06
N PHE A 145 9.24 7.06 -3.06
CA PHE A 145 10.68 6.89 -2.82
C PHE A 145 11.09 5.42 -2.85
N ILE A 146 12.31 5.19 -3.32
CA ILE A 146 13.01 3.90 -3.32
C ILE A 146 14.26 4.05 -2.47
N TYR A 147 14.38 3.22 -1.44
CA TYR A 147 15.53 3.17 -0.55
C TYR A 147 16.17 1.78 -0.58
N GLY A 148 17.46 1.74 -0.87
CA GLY A 148 18.25 0.52 -1.01
C GLY A 148 19.49 0.55 -0.12
N TRP A 149 20.15 -0.60 0.01
CA TRP A 149 21.37 -0.71 0.81
C TRP A 149 22.61 -0.38 -0.02
N GLU A 150 23.30 0.69 0.36
CA GLU A 150 24.48 1.16 -0.33
C GLU A 150 25.54 1.63 0.66
N LYS A 151 26.79 1.22 0.43
CA LYS A 151 27.96 1.67 1.22
C LYS A 151 27.78 1.41 2.73
N GLY A 152 27.13 0.31 3.08
CA GLY A 152 26.95 -0.14 4.46
C GLY A 152 25.82 0.53 5.24
N GLU A 153 24.93 1.28 4.56
CA GLU A 153 23.74 1.85 5.18
C GLU A 153 22.58 1.95 4.18
N LEU A 154 21.37 2.15 4.70
CA LEU A 154 20.19 2.40 3.86
C LEU A 154 20.24 3.83 3.31
N ARG A 155 20.13 3.98 1.98
CA ARG A 155 20.25 5.25 1.27
C ARG A 155 19.13 5.44 0.24
N PRO A 156 18.78 6.68 -0.09
CA PRO A 156 17.89 6.96 -1.22
C PRO A 156 18.54 6.47 -2.51
N VAL A 157 17.86 5.59 -3.23
CA VAL A 157 18.21 5.15 -4.59
C VAL A 157 17.53 6.07 -5.60
N TRP A 158 16.25 6.34 -5.38
CA TRP A 158 15.48 7.27 -6.20
C TRP A 158 14.39 7.94 -5.38
N CYS A 159 14.19 9.24 -5.57
CA CYS A 159 13.17 10.01 -4.88
C CYS A 159 12.44 10.91 -5.86
N SER A 160 11.11 10.77 -5.95
CA SER A 160 10.30 11.64 -6.79
C SER A 160 10.24 13.08 -6.26
N SER A 161 10.05 14.04 -7.16
CA SER A 161 9.37 15.29 -6.80
C SER A 161 7.92 15.00 -6.38
N THR A 162 7.17 16.04 -5.99
CA THR A 162 5.72 15.88 -5.76
C THR A 162 5.08 15.27 -7.00
N ILE A 163 4.37 14.16 -6.85
CA ILE A 163 3.68 13.49 -7.95
C ILE A 163 2.36 14.20 -8.28
N ASP A 164 1.93 14.13 -9.54
CA ASP A 164 0.76 14.89 -10.04
C ASP A 164 -0.57 14.47 -9.41
N ALA A 165 -0.70 13.21 -9.00
CA ALA A 165 -1.87 12.67 -8.30
C ALA A 165 -1.43 11.86 -7.08
N PRO A 166 -2.05 12.05 -5.90
CA PRO A 166 -1.60 11.38 -4.68
C PRO A 166 -1.84 9.87 -4.74
N ILE A 167 -0.87 9.09 -4.26
CA ILE A 167 -0.99 7.62 -4.13
C ILE A 167 -1.88 7.29 -2.95
N ILE A 168 -3.04 6.69 -3.22
CA ILE A 168 -3.95 6.17 -2.18
C ILE A 168 -3.50 4.78 -1.72
N GLU A 169 -3.12 3.95 -2.68
CA GLU A 169 -2.58 2.62 -2.44
C GLU A 169 -1.66 2.23 -3.58
N MET A 170 -0.67 1.38 -3.29
CA MET A 170 0.27 0.91 -4.29
C MET A 170 0.81 -0.47 -3.95
N GLY A 171 1.31 -1.16 -4.96
CA GLY A 171 2.02 -2.43 -4.85
C GLY A 171 2.92 -2.64 -6.06
N ALA A 172 3.59 -3.79 -6.09
CA ALA A 172 4.44 -4.18 -7.21
C ALA A 172 4.12 -5.60 -7.68
N GLY A 173 4.36 -5.84 -8.97
CA GLY A 173 4.31 -7.17 -9.56
C GLY A 173 4.53 -7.13 -11.07
N ASP A 174 5.07 -8.22 -11.60
CA ASP A 174 5.28 -8.49 -13.03
C ASP A 174 3.96 -8.79 -13.75
N ILE A 175 3.19 -7.75 -14.12
CA ILE A 175 1.82 -7.91 -14.64
C ILE A 175 1.82 -8.42 -16.08
N ASP A 176 2.78 -7.98 -16.88
CA ASP A 176 2.90 -8.39 -18.27
C ASP A 176 3.72 -9.69 -18.46
N SER A 177 4.23 -10.28 -17.38
CA SER A 177 5.03 -11.51 -17.37
C SER A 177 6.35 -11.40 -18.13
N ASN A 178 6.94 -10.20 -18.18
CA ASN A 178 8.26 -9.95 -18.77
C ASN A 178 9.43 -10.28 -17.82
N GLY A 179 9.13 -10.67 -16.57
CA GLY A 179 10.11 -11.01 -15.54
C GLY A 179 10.62 -9.81 -14.74
N LYS A 180 9.99 -8.65 -14.86
CA LYS A 180 10.32 -7.42 -14.13
C LYS A 180 9.05 -6.90 -13.47
N ASP A 181 9.17 -6.42 -12.24
CA ASP A 181 8.01 -5.84 -11.59
C ASP A 181 7.65 -4.48 -12.21
N GLU A 182 6.35 -4.22 -12.27
CA GLU A 182 5.76 -2.89 -12.47
C GLU A 182 5.29 -2.33 -11.13
N LEU A 183 5.24 -1.00 -11.04
CA LEU A 183 4.58 -0.27 -9.95
C LEU A 183 3.09 -0.09 -10.30
N ILE A 184 2.20 -0.60 -9.45
CA ILE A 184 0.76 -0.49 -9.61
C ILE A 184 0.22 0.49 -8.58
N VAL A 185 -0.50 1.51 -9.03
CA VAL A 185 -0.93 2.64 -8.21
C VAL A 185 -2.43 2.88 -8.35
N LEU A 186 -3.09 3.07 -7.21
CA LEU A 186 -4.40 3.70 -7.12
C LEU A 186 -4.22 5.20 -6.86
N GLU A 187 -4.48 6.02 -7.88
CA GLU A 187 -4.30 7.47 -7.83
C GLU A 187 -5.57 8.19 -7.35
N GLY A 188 -5.40 9.08 -6.39
CA GLY A 188 -6.44 9.95 -5.85
C GLY A 188 -6.46 11.33 -6.51
N ASN A 189 -6.96 12.31 -5.76
CA ASN A 189 -7.05 13.70 -6.20
C ASN A 189 -6.72 14.64 -5.01
N TYR A 190 -5.83 15.60 -5.23
CA TYR A 190 -5.42 16.57 -4.20
C TYR A 190 -6.56 17.48 -3.73
N ASP A 191 -7.59 17.72 -4.53
CA ASP A 191 -8.79 18.47 -4.14
C ASP A 191 -9.72 17.65 -3.23
N ARG A 192 -9.50 16.32 -3.12
CA ARG A 192 -10.34 15.39 -2.35
C ARG A 192 -9.51 14.37 -1.54
N PRO A 193 -8.54 14.79 -0.73
CA PRO A 193 -7.54 13.89 -0.14
C PRO A 193 -8.13 12.95 0.93
N GLN A 194 -9.29 13.26 1.51
CA GLN A 194 -9.83 12.56 2.68
C GLN A 194 -10.78 11.39 2.36
N ASN A 195 -11.12 11.14 1.10
CA ASN A 195 -12.14 10.14 0.79
C ASN A 195 -11.60 8.70 0.68
N ASN A 196 -10.27 8.52 0.58
CA ASN A 196 -9.64 7.22 0.27
C ASN A 196 -10.24 6.54 -0.98
N ILE A 197 -10.80 7.33 -1.90
CA ILE A 197 -11.37 6.85 -3.17
C ILE A 197 -10.37 7.21 -4.26
N ALA A 198 -9.78 6.19 -4.87
CA ALA A 198 -8.96 6.41 -6.04
C ALA A 198 -9.83 6.62 -7.28
N GLU A 199 -9.40 7.53 -8.15
CA GLU A 199 -10.06 7.85 -9.40
C GLU A 199 -9.49 7.06 -10.57
N TYR A 200 -8.25 6.60 -10.47
CA TYR A 200 -7.55 5.86 -11.54
C TYR A 200 -6.73 4.72 -10.97
N LEU A 201 -6.62 3.64 -11.73
CA LEU A 201 -5.54 2.68 -11.61
C LEU A 201 -4.49 3.01 -12.67
N THR A 202 -3.22 3.06 -12.26
CA THR A 202 -2.10 3.27 -13.17
C THR A 202 -1.02 2.20 -12.97
N ILE A 203 -0.32 1.86 -14.05
CA ILE A 203 0.78 0.87 -14.07
C ILE A 203 2.00 1.56 -14.66
N TRP A 204 3.10 1.55 -13.91
CA TRP A 204 4.29 2.31 -14.21
C TRP A 204 5.50 1.38 -14.27
N SER A 205 6.35 1.53 -15.29
CA SER A 205 7.60 0.80 -15.40
C SER A 205 8.81 1.70 -15.23
N TRP A 206 9.88 1.12 -14.69
CA TRP A 206 11.17 1.78 -14.60
C TRP A 206 11.92 1.74 -15.93
N ASN A 207 12.43 2.89 -16.35
CA ASN A 207 13.13 3.06 -17.62
C ASN A 207 14.65 3.30 -17.49
N GLY A 208 15.21 3.21 -16.29
CA GLY A 208 16.63 3.49 -16.01
C GLY A 208 16.91 4.87 -15.42
N TRP A 209 15.93 5.78 -15.42
CA TRP A 209 16.06 7.11 -14.80
C TRP A 209 14.89 7.46 -13.88
N GLY A 210 13.69 7.01 -14.24
CA GLY A 210 12.47 7.25 -13.51
C GLY A 210 11.39 6.26 -13.93
N PHE A 211 10.17 6.56 -13.50
CA PHE A 211 9.00 5.79 -13.88
C PHE A 211 8.27 6.41 -15.06
N PHE A 212 7.81 5.56 -15.96
CA PHE A 212 6.94 5.90 -17.07
C PHE A 212 5.57 5.27 -16.83
N ASN A 213 4.51 6.03 -17.13
CA ASN A 213 3.15 5.52 -17.05
C ASN A 213 2.84 4.70 -18.32
N ASP A 214 2.78 3.38 -18.17
CA ASP A 214 2.47 2.46 -19.27
C ASP A 214 0.97 2.32 -19.48
N PHE A 215 0.20 2.48 -18.42
CA PHE A 215 -1.25 2.39 -18.45
C PHE A 215 -1.91 3.31 -17.43
N ARG A 216 -3.04 3.88 -17.85
CA ARG A 216 -3.99 4.58 -17.00
C ARG A 216 -5.40 4.14 -17.34
N SER A 217 -6.13 3.66 -16.34
CA SER A 217 -7.51 3.24 -16.49
C SER A 217 -8.41 4.42 -16.89
N ARG A 218 -9.64 4.11 -17.31
CA ARG A 218 -10.70 5.13 -17.30
C ARG A 218 -10.95 5.57 -15.85
N LYS A 219 -11.45 6.80 -15.70
CA LYS A 219 -11.85 7.32 -14.39
C LYS A 219 -12.92 6.42 -13.77
N GLY A 220 -12.72 6.01 -12.52
CA GLY A 220 -13.58 5.13 -11.76
C GLY A 220 -13.69 5.53 -10.29
N LYS A 221 -14.15 4.60 -9.45
CA LYS A 221 -14.16 4.72 -8.00
C LYS A 221 -13.56 3.45 -7.41
N PHE A 222 -12.24 3.42 -7.28
CA PHE A 222 -11.53 2.23 -6.85
C PHE A 222 -11.26 2.25 -5.36
N TYR A 223 -11.42 1.10 -4.74
CA TYR A 223 -11.16 0.84 -3.33
C TYR A 223 -10.31 -0.41 -3.23
N ASN A 224 -9.26 -0.33 -2.42
CA ASN A 224 -8.32 -1.41 -2.15
C ASN A 224 -7.61 -1.95 -3.39
N LEU A 225 -6.32 -2.24 -3.26
CA LEU A 225 -5.52 -2.87 -4.29
C LEU A 225 -5.16 -4.30 -3.87
N SER A 226 -5.48 -5.27 -4.72
CA SER A 226 -5.03 -6.66 -4.56
C SER A 226 -4.29 -7.08 -5.83
N ILE A 227 -3.09 -7.62 -5.68
CA ILE A 227 -2.32 -8.16 -6.80
C ILE A 227 -2.26 -9.67 -6.58
N LYS A 228 -2.76 -10.44 -7.55
CA LYS A 228 -2.78 -11.91 -7.49
C LYS A 228 -1.92 -12.50 -8.58
N LYS A 229 -1.01 -13.37 -8.17
CA LYS A 229 -0.21 -14.21 -9.08
C LYS A 229 -1.00 -15.45 -9.45
N LEU A 230 -1.35 -15.60 -10.74
CA LEU A 230 -2.02 -16.80 -11.26
C LEU A 230 -1.06 -17.60 -12.14
N LYS A 231 -1.47 -18.84 -12.47
CA LYS A 231 -0.68 -19.73 -13.35
C LYS A 231 -0.57 -19.19 -14.78
N ASP A 232 -1.57 -18.46 -15.24
CA ASP A 232 -1.72 -18.02 -16.64
C ASP A 232 -1.46 -16.50 -16.82
N GLY A 233 -0.91 -15.85 -15.80
CA GLY A 233 -0.63 -14.40 -15.78
C GLY A 233 -0.99 -13.76 -14.44
N ASN A 234 -0.29 -12.68 -14.09
CA ASN A 234 -0.61 -11.91 -12.90
C ASN A 234 -1.79 -10.97 -13.18
N VAL A 235 -2.71 -10.84 -12.22
CA VAL A 235 -3.87 -9.96 -12.34
C VAL A 235 -3.90 -8.96 -11.19
N ILE A 236 -4.45 -7.79 -11.48
CA ILE A 236 -4.73 -6.77 -10.49
C ILE A 236 -6.23 -6.75 -10.27
N GLU A 237 -6.64 -6.98 -9.03
CA GLU A 237 -8.01 -6.87 -8.58
C GLU A 237 -8.19 -5.58 -7.80
N VAL A 238 -9.15 -4.77 -8.22
CA VAL A 238 -9.59 -3.61 -7.45
C VAL A 238 -11.10 -3.70 -7.24
N PHE A 239 -11.54 -3.33 -6.05
CA PHE A 239 -12.96 -3.33 -5.74
C PHE A 239 -13.58 -2.02 -6.22
N ASP A 240 -14.66 -2.10 -6.98
CA ASP A 240 -15.53 -0.97 -7.31
C ASP A 240 -16.77 -1.01 -6.42
N ARG A 241 -17.39 0.14 -6.20
CA ARG A 241 -18.52 0.25 -5.25
C ARG A 241 -19.81 -0.33 -5.79
#